data_AF-A0A539EI71-F1
#
_entry.id   AF-A0A539EI71-F1
#
_cell.length_a   1.000
_cell.length_b   1.000
_cell.length_c   1.000
_cell.angle_alpha   90.00
_cell.angle_beta   90.00
_cell.angle_gamma   90.00
#
_symmetry.space_group_name_H-M   'P 1'
#
loop_
_entity.id
_entity.type
_entity.pdbx_description
1 polymer ?
#
loop_
_entity_poly.entity_id
_entity_poly.type
_entity_poly.pdbx_seq_one_letter_code
_entity_poly.pdbx_strand_id
1 'polypeptide(L)' 'RLLALYAATVETLAAERGVRTPWWCAGIRPLPEPWFVAGVENLKASALVESPAAYRRRNVFVLGNFLERA' A
#
# COMPACT_ATOMS: atom_id res chain seq x y z
N ARG A 1 2.54 -9.38 6.89
CA ARG A 1 2.69 -8.84 5.52
C ARG A 1 1.32 -8.55 4.88
N LEU A 2 0.45 -9.54 4.67
CA LEU A 2 -0.87 -9.34 4.05
C LEU A 2 -1.77 -8.32 4.77
N LEU A 3 -1.83 -8.32 6.11
CA LEU A 3 -2.61 -7.32 6.85
C LEU A 3 -2.16 -5.87 6.59
N ALA A 4 -0.86 -5.65 6.38
CA ALA A 4 -0.32 -4.34 6.04
C ALA A 4 -0.72 -3.92 4.63
N LEU A 5 -0.73 -4.87 3.69
CA LEU A 5 -1.25 -4.66 2.34
C LEU A 5 -2.75 -4.31 2.39
N TYR A 6 -3.57 -5.12 3.05
CA TYR A 6 -5.01 -4.87 3.17
C TYR A 6 -5.32 -3.53 3.86
N ALA A 7 -4.62 -3.19 4.94
CA ALA A 7 -4.80 -1.91 5.61
C ALA A 7 -4.44 -0.73 4.70
N ALA A 8 -3.35 -0.84 3.93
CA ALA A 8 -2.96 0.19 2.96
C ALA A 8 -3.99 0.31 1.83
N THR A 9 -4.46 -0.81 1.27
CA THR A 9 -5.50 -0.83 0.25
C THR A 9 -6.78 -0.18 0.75
N VAL A 10 -7.26 -0.59 1.93
CA VAL A 10 -8.49 -0.05 2.53
C VAL A 10 -8.36 1.45 2.79
N GLU A 11 -7.24 1.92 3.33
CA GLU A 11 -6.99 3.35 3.55
C GLU A 11 -6.95 4.15 2.25
N THR A 12 -6.27 3.64 1.23
CA THR A 12 -6.21 4.30 -0.08
C THR A 12 -7.60 4.40 -0.71
N LEU A 13 -8.37 3.31 -0.71
CA LEU A 13 -9.73 3.32 -1.26
C LEU A 13 -10.69 4.17 -0.41
N ALA A 14 -10.56 4.16 0.91
CA ALA A 14 -11.37 5.00 1.79
C ALA A 14 -11.14 6.49 1.50
N ALA A 15 -9.86 6.88 1.33
CA ALA A 15 -9.49 8.23 0.94
C ALA A 15 -10.01 8.59 -0.46
N GLU A 16 -9.88 7.71 -1.46
CA GLU A 16 -10.41 7.90 -2.82
C GLU A 16 -11.93 8.13 -2.82
N ARG A 17 -12.67 7.43 -1.96
CA ARG A 17 -14.14 7.48 -1.91
C ARG A 17 -14.70 8.47 -0.88
N GLY A 18 -13.85 9.18 -0.15
CA GLY A 18 -14.27 10.11 0.90
C GLY A 18 -15.01 9.44 2.06
N VAL A 19 -14.77 8.15 2.31
CA VAL A 19 -15.38 7.41 3.43
C VAL A 19 -14.40 7.27 4.58
N ARG A 20 -14.93 7.05 5.79
CA ARG A 20 -14.11 6.90 6.98
C ARG A 20 -13.31 5.60 6.93
N THR A 21 -12.00 5.69 7.14
CA THR A 21 -11.13 4.52 7.32
C THR A 21 -11.57 3.69 8.53
N PRO A 22 -11.70 2.35 8.40
CA PRO A 22 -11.98 1.45 9.52
C PRO A 22 -10.92 1.53 10.64
N TRP A 23 -11.37 1.42 11.89
CA TRP A 23 -10.51 1.59 13.07
C TRP A 23 -9.32 0.61 13.13
N TRP A 24 -9.50 -0.61 12.62
CA TRP A 24 -8.46 -1.64 12.66
C TRP A 24 -7.25 -1.30 11.80
N CYS A 25 -7.40 -0.47 10.76
CA CYS A 25 -6.28 -0.09 9.88
C CYS A 25 -5.18 0.65 10.66
N ALA A 26 -5.54 1.42 11.69
CA ALA A 26 -4.61 2.18 12.53
C ALA A 26 -3.71 1.29 13.40
N GLY A 27 -4.17 0.09 13.77
CA GLY A 27 -3.42 -0.86 14.60
C GLY A 27 -2.34 -1.63 13.84
N ILE A 28 -2.29 -1.54 12.51
CA ILE A 28 -1.36 -2.31 11.70
C ILE A 28 -0.01 -1.61 11.60
N ARG A 29 0.98 -2.20 12.27
CA ARG A 29 2.38 -1.72 12.26
C ARG A 29 3.00 -1.86 10.85
N PRO A 30 3.96 -0.97 10.51
CA PRO A 30 4.78 -1.14 9.31
C PRO A 30 5.55 -2.46 9.35
N LEU A 31 5.85 -3.00 8.17
CA LEU A 31 6.73 -4.17 8.05
C LEU A 31 8.16 -3.80 8.45
N PRO A 32 8.92 -4.73 9.06
CA PRO A 32 10.30 -4.45 9.46
C PRO A 32 11.23 -4.21 8.26
N GLU A 33 10.87 -4.76 7.10
CA GLU A 33 11.61 -4.65 5.85
C GLU A 33 10.67 -4.21 4.73
N PRO A 34 11.18 -3.46 3.73
CA PRO A 34 10.41 -3.05 2.56
C PRO A 34 9.94 -4.29 1.77
N TRP A 35 8.64 -4.36 1.50
CA TRP A 35 8.05 -5.41 0.70
C TRP A 35 7.57 -4.88 -0.65
N PHE A 36 8.25 -5.29 -1.71
CA PHE A 36 7.88 -4.98 -3.09
C PHE A 36 6.94 -6.06 -3.62
N VAL A 37 5.65 -5.73 -3.77
CA VAL A 37 4.60 -6.71 -4.07
C VAL A 37 4.79 -7.38 -5.43
N ALA A 38 5.28 -6.63 -6.43
CA ALA A 38 5.53 -7.16 -7.77
C ALA A 38 6.65 -8.22 -7.81
N GLY A 39 7.58 -8.22 -6.86
CA GLY A 39 8.69 -9.18 -6.82
C GLY A 39 9.73 -9.04 -7.94
N VAL A 40 9.64 -8.00 -8.79
CA VAL A 40 10.56 -7.77 -9.91
C VAL A 40 11.58 -6.68 -9.55
N GLU A 41 12.88 -6.99 -9.66
CA GLU A 41 13.96 -6.12 -9.17
C GLU A 41 14.02 -4.77 -9.89
N ASN A 42 13.89 -4.76 -11.21
CA ASN A 42 13.92 -3.54 -12.03
C ASN A 42 12.72 -2.61 -11.79
N LEU A 43 11.65 -3.11 -11.15
CA LEU A 43 10.45 -2.33 -10.83
C LEU A 43 10.50 -1.70 -9.44
N LYS A 44 11.53 -2.00 -8.62
CA LYS A 44 11.64 -1.44 -7.26
C LYS A 44 11.73 0.08 -7.27
N ALA A 45 12.49 0.67 -8.20
CA ALA A 45 12.63 2.11 -8.32
C ALA A 45 11.28 2.79 -8.63
N SER A 46 10.53 2.26 -9.60
CA SER A 46 9.18 2.72 -9.91
C SER A 46 8.25 2.57 -8.72
N ALA A 47 8.26 1.41 -8.06
CA ALA A 47 7.41 1.17 -6.89
C ALA A 47 7.73 2.12 -5.72
N LEU A 48 8.99 2.52 -5.50
CA LEU A 48 9.35 3.51 -4.48
C LEU A 48 8.71 4.88 -4.74
N VAL A 49 8.66 5.30 -6.00
CA VAL A 49 8.14 6.60 -6.42
C VAL A 49 6.61 6.60 -6.49
N GLU A 50 6.02 5.54 -7.05
CA GLU A 50 4.60 5.48 -7.40
C GLU A 50 3.71 5.06 -6.22
N SER A 51 4.26 4.36 -5.22
CA SER A 51 3.46 3.80 -4.13
C SER A 51 2.65 4.88 -3.38
N PRO A 52 1.33 4.68 -3.19
CA PRO A 52 0.52 5.61 -2.41
C PRO A 52 1.00 5.73 -0.96
N ALA A 53 0.68 6.84 -0.30
CA ALA A 53 1.17 7.15 1.05
C ALA A 53 0.82 6.07 2.09
N ALA A 54 -0.38 5.48 2.01
CA ALA A 54 -0.83 4.43 2.93
C ALA A 54 0.00 3.13 2.83
N TYR A 55 0.55 2.85 1.64
CA TYR A 55 1.44 1.72 1.38
C TYR A 55 2.85 2.03 1.89
N ARG A 56 3.41 3.19 1.52
CA ARG A 56 4.75 3.64 1.96
C ARG A 56 4.87 3.68 3.48
N ARG A 57 3.85 4.21 4.17
CA ARG A 57 3.79 4.24 5.64
C ARG A 57 3.93 2.86 6.29
N ARG A 58 3.63 1.78 5.55
CA ARG A 58 3.66 0.40 6.03
C ARG A 58 4.83 -0.43 5.50
N ASN A 59 5.81 0.18 4.84
CA ASN A 59 6.89 -0.53 4.14
C ASN A 59 6.34 -1.53 3.10
N VAL A 60 5.24 -1.19 2.45
CA VAL A 60 4.69 -1.94 1.30
C VAL A 60 4.84 -1.07 0.06
N PHE A 61 5.34 -1.65 -1.02
CA PHE A 61 5.58 -0.95 -2.27
C PHE A 61 4.89 -1.65 -3.43
N VAL A 62 4.07 -0.89 -4.15
CA VAL A 62 3.26 -1.30 -5.29
C VAL A 62 3.51 -0.35 -6.47
N LEU A 63 3.19 -0.80 -7.67
CA LEU A 63 3.21 0.03 -8.87
C LEU A 63 1.97 0.94 -8.92
N GLY A 64 2.05 2.03 -9.69
CA GLY A 64 0.98 3.01 -9.82
C GLY A 64 -0.35 2.42 -10.30
N ASN A 65 -0.29 1.35 -11.10
CA ASN A 65 -1.45 0.67 -11.64
C ASN A 65 -2.06 -0.40 -10.70
N PHE A 66 -1.52 -0.59 -9.50
CA PHE A 66 -1.91 -1.70 -8.62
C PHE A 66 -3.39 -1.71 -8.22
N LEU A 67 -4.02 -0.53 -8.15
CA LEU A 67 -5.45 -0.38 -7.81
C LEU A 67 -6.33 -0.04 -9.03
N GLU A 68 -5.78 -0.07 -10.25
CA GLU A 68 -6.56 0.15 -11.46
C GLU A 68 -7.65 -0.93 -11.60
N ARG A 69 -8.84 -0.49 -12.00
CA ARG A 69 -10.04 -1.32 -12.17
C ARG A 69 -10.69 -0.87 -13.47
N ALA A 70 -10.35 -1.56 -14.56
CA ALA A 70 -10.95 -1.37 -15.89
C ALA A 70 -12.15 -2.30 -16.07
#